data_AF-A0A7C5DS98-F1
#
_entry.id   AF-A0A7C5DS98-F1
#
_cell.length_a   1.000
_cell.length_b   1.000
_cell.length_c   1.000
_cell.angle_alpha   90.00
_cell.angle_beta   90.00
_cell.angle_gamma   90.00
#
_symmetry.space_group_name_H-M   'P 1'
#
loop_
_entity.id
_entity.type
_entity.pdbx_description
1 polymer ?
#
loop_
_entity_poly.entity_id
_entity_poly.type
_entity_poly.pdbx_seq_one_letter_code
_entity_poly.pdbx_strand_id
1 'polypeptide(L)'
;MPDISKYVPLLVVICIGIVVQVLLIPLDCINKPYKTAVAFTEAYLRIDPSMANYLCEDSKTVDDIDTVAQYIYGMTKQARDRGFDKIYLKSKLYYVMTHTTYLGDSEATVSISAKKRTAINPVFALITKLFHIGETHPFDEIIEIVKEDGRWKVCGSPLSLHQNV
;
A
#
# COMPACT_ATOMS: atom_id res chain seq x y z
N MET A 1 -37.71 12.56 37.99
CA MET A 1 -36.88 11.54 37.32
C MET A 1 -37.11 11.70 35.82
N PRO A 2 -36.10 12.01 35.01
CA PRO A 2 -36.32 12.29 33.60
C PRO A 2 -36.76 11.00 32.87
N ASP A 3 -37.61 11.16 31.85
CA ASP A 3 -38.20 10.11 31.02
C ASP A 3 -37.12 9.30 30.25
N ILE A 4 -36.39 8.42 30.96
CA ILE A 4 -35.41 7.51 30.37
C ILE A 4 -36.07 6.62 29.30
N SER A 5 -37.36 6.28 29.48
CA SER A 5 -38.17 5.46 28.57
C SER A 5 -38.25 6.00 27.14
N LYS A 6 -38.18 7.32 26.93
CA LYS A 6 -38.21 7.94 25.59
C LYS A 6 -36.92 7.71 24.79
N TYR A 7 -35.80 7.49 25.48
CA TYR A 7 -34.48 7.29 24.86
C TYR A 7 -34.07 5.81 24.78
N VAL A 8 -34.80 4.90 25.44
CA VAL A 8 -34.61 3.45 25.32
C VAL A 8 -34.52 2.96 23.86
N PRO A 9 -35.45 3.32 22.94
CA PRO A 9 -35.35 2.83 21.57
C PRO A 9 -34.09 3.35 20.85
N LEU A 10 -33.66 4.58 21.13
CA LEU A 10 -32.43 5.14 20.57
C LEU A 10 -31.19 4.39 21.08
N LEU A 11 -31.12 4.12 22.38
CA LEU A 11 -30.04 3.34 22.99
C LEU A 11 -29.95 1.94 22.41
N VAL A 12 -31.09 1.26 22.22
CA VAL A 12 -31.14 -0.07 21.61
C VAL A 12 -30.59 -0.05 20.19
N VAL A 13 -30.97 0.93 19.36
CA VAL A 13 -30.46 1.06 17.99
C VAL A 13 -28.96 1.30 17.97
N ILE A 14 -28.44 2.15 18.85
CA ILE A 14 -26.99 2.41 18.96
C ILE A 14 -26.24 1.13 19.36
N CYS A 15 -26.73 0.41 20.38
CA CYS A 15 -26.12 -0.86 20.81
C CYS A 15 -26.13 -1.91 19.69
N ILE A 16 -27.24 -2.05 18.94
CA ILE A 16 -27.30 -2.95 17.78
C ILE A 16 -26.28 -2.51 16.72
N GLY A 17 -26.18 -1.21 16.43
CA GLY A 17 -25.19 -0.68 15.50
C GLY A 17 -23.75 -1.03 15.90
N ILE A 18 -23.40 -0.90 17.18
CA ILE A 18 -22.08 -1.28 17.70
C ILE A 18 -21.85 -2.78 17.57
N VAL A 19 -22.83 -3.62 17.94
CA VAL A 19 -22.71 -5.08 17.83
C VAL A 19 -22.51 -5.52 16.38
N VAL A 20 -23.27 -4.94 15.45
CA VAL A 20 -23.13 -5.21 14.01
C VAL A 20 -21.76 -4.77 13.50
N GLN A 21 -21.27 -3.59 13.91
CA GLN A 21 -19.93 -3.13 13.54
C GLN A 21 -18.83 -4.07 14.04
N VAL A 22 -18.86 -4.48 15.31
CA VAL A 22 -17.88 -5.42 15.88
C VAL A 22 -17.89 -6.77 15.16
N LEU A 23 -19.06 -7.23 14.70
CA LEU A 23 -19.19 -8.48 13.95
C LEU A 23 -18.70 -8.38 12.50
N LEU A 24 -18.79 -7.21 11.88
CA LEU A 24 -18.40 -6.99 10.47
C LEU A 24 -16.93 -6.57 10.29
N ILE A 25 -16.31 -5.90 11.26
CA ILE A 25 -14.89 -5.49 11.20
C ILE A 25 -13.95 -6.68 10.86
N PRO A 26 -14.08 -7.88 11.48
CA PRO A 26 -13.21 -9.01 11.16
C PRO A 26 -13.33 -9.49 9.71
N LEU A 27 -14.53 -9.41 9.13
CA LEU A 27 -14.79 -9.77 7.72
C LEU A 27 -14.08 -8.79 6.76
N ASP A 28 -14.05 -7.50 7.12
CA ASP A 28 -13.29 -6.50 6.37
C ASP A 28 -11.77 -6.59 6.58
N CYS A 29 -11.35 -7.13 7.73
CA CYS A 29 -9.97 -7.46 8.06
C CYS A 29 -9.47 -8.73 7.36
N ILE A 30 -10.33 -9.50 6.69
CA ILE A 30 -9.85 -10.58 5.80
C ILE A 30 -9.01 -9.90 4.73
N ASN A 31 -7.68 -10.08 4.84
CA ASN A 31 -6.74 -9.63 3.82
C ASN A 31 -7.20 -10.22 2.49
N LYS A 32 -7.47 -9.36 1.51
CA LYS A 32 -7.74 -9.73 0.13
C LYS A 32 -6.47 -9.47 -0.67
N PRO A 33 -6.18 -10.27 -1.72
CA PRO A 33 -4.96 -10.09 -2.52
C PRO A 33 -4.75 -8.64 -2.98
N TYR A 34 -5.79 -8.00 -3.52
CA TYR A 34 -5.67 -6.61 -3.99
C TYR A 34 -5.34 -5.61 -2.89
N LYS A 35 -5.82 -5.81 -1.64
CA LYS A 35 -5.51 -4.91 -0.52
C LYS A 35 -4.02 -5.00 -0.20
N THR A 36 -3.47 -6.22 -0.14
CA THR A 36 -2.03 -6.45 0.05
C THR A 36 -1.22 -5.83 -1.10
N ALA A 37 -1.63 -6.07 -2.35
CA ALA A 37 -0.97 -5.53 -3.53
C ALA A 37 -0.82 -4.01 -3.46
N VAL A 38 -1.94 -3.31 -3.24
CA VAL A 38 -1.98 -1.85 -3.19
C VAL A 38 -1.18 -1.33 -1.99
N ALA A 39 -1.31 -1.94 -0.81
CA ALA A 39 -0.58 -1.51 0.38
C ALA A 39 0.94 -1.66 0.20
N PHE A 40 1.39 -2.77 -0.40
CA PHE A 40 2.78 -2.96 -0.78
C PHE A 40 3.24 -1.91 -1.79
N THR A 41 2.49 -1.68 -2.87
CA THR A 41 2.84 -0.67 -3.89
C THR A 41 2.93 0.73 -3.32
N GLU A 42 2.01 1.11 -2.43
CA GLU A 42 2.04 2.41 -1.77
C GLU A 42 3.27 2.55 -0.87
N ALA A 43 3.61 1.53 -0.08
CA ALA A 43 4.81 1.53 0.76
C ALA A 43 6.09 1.58 -0.10
N TYR A 44 6.13 0.81 -1.20
CA TYR A 44 7.20 0.82 -2.20
C TYR A 44 7.43 2.22 -2.78
N LEU A 45 6.38 2.85 -3.32
CA LEU A 45 6.46 4.18 -3.92
C LEU A 45 6.79 5.29 -2.90
N ARG A 46 6.51 5.06 -1.62
CA ARG A 46 6.89 5.97 -0.52
C ARG A 46 8.27 5.69 0.03
N ILE A 47 8.99 4.71 -0.52
CA ILE A 47 10.33 4.28 -0.08
C ILE A 47 10.29 3.99 1.43
N ASP A 48 9.27 3.25 1.85
CA ASP A 48 8.94 2.98 3.25
C ASP A 48 9.37 1.55 3.64
N PRO A 49 10.20 1.36 4.67
CA PRO A 49 10.67 0.03 5.08
C PRO A 49 9.55 -0.92 5.47
N SER A 50 8.36 -0.42 5.82
CA SER A 50 7.19 -1.26 6.10
C SER A 50 6.74 -2.11 4.91
N MET A 51 7.21 -1.85 3.68
CA MET A 51 6.94 -2.70 2.52
C MET A 51 7.40 -4.15 2.74
N ALA A 52 8.43 -4.38 3.55
CA ALA A 52 8.93 -5.71 3.92
C ALA A 52 7.86 -6.59 4.59
N ASN A 53 6.89 -5.99 5.28
CA ASN A 53 5.82 -6.73 5.96
C ASN A 53 4.85 -7.41 4.99
N TYR A 54 4.82 -6.97 3.73
CA TYR A 54 3.99 -7.54 2.70
C TYR A 54 4.73 -8.56 1.84
N LEU A 55 6.06 -8.68 1.95
CA LEU A 55 6.84 -9.62 1.16
C LEU A 55 6.78 -11.04 1.72
N CYS A 56 6.73 -12.02 0.82
CA CYS A 56 6.99 -13.43 1.12
C CYS A 56 8.39 -13.58 1.73
N GLU A 57 8.58 -14.61 2.55
CA GLU A 57 9.84 -14.77 3.30
C GLU A 57 11.04 -14.88 2.35
N ASP A 58 10.91 -15.68 1.30
CA ASP A 58 11.93 -15.89 0.27
C ASP A 58 12.22 -14.62 -0.56
N SER A 59 11.31 -13.64 -0.58
CA SER A 59 11.48 -12.38 -1.32
C SER A 59 12.14 -11.27 -0.47
N LYS A 60 12.31 -11.47 0.84
CA LYS A 60 12.96 -10.48 1.72
C LYS A 60 14.46 -10.43 1.55
N THR A 61 15.08 -11.55 1.18
CA THR A 61 16.53 -11.66 1.03
C THR A 61 16.90 -12.32 -0.29
N VAL A 62 17.86 -11.74 -1.01
CA VAL A 62 18.48 -12.34 -2.20
C VAL A 62 19.98 -12.40 -1.95
N ASP A 63 20.59 -13.57 -2.08
CA ASP A 63 22.02 -13.80 -1.75
C ASP A 63 22.42 -13.28 -0.35
N ASP A 64 21.57 -13.54 0.65
CA ASP A 64 21.68 -13.05 2.04
C ASP A 64 21.62 -11.51 2.22
N ILE A 65 21.23 -10.77 1.18
CA ILE A 65 21.06 -9.32 1.21
C ILE A 65 19.58 -8.97 1.36
N ASP A 66 19.25 -8.15 2.38
CA ASP A 66 17.90 -7.58 2.56
C ASP A 66 17.52 -6.69 1.35
N THR A 67 16.53 -7.15 0.58
CA THR A 67 16.12 -6.53 -0.69
C THR A 67 15.53 -5.14 -0.47
N VAL A 68 14.80 -4.93 0.64
CA VAL A 68 14.17 -3.65 0.96
C VAL A 68 15.22 -2.64 1.41
N ALA A 69 16.15 -3.05 2.27
CA ALA A 69 17.25 -2.21 2.73
C ALA A 69 18.15 -1.78 1.55
N GLN A 70 18.48 -2.71 0.66
CA GLN A 70 19.25 -2.42 -0.55
C GLN A 70 18.52 -1.45 -1.48
N TYR A 71 17.22 -1.67 -1.73
CA TYR A 71 16.40 -0.76 -2.51
C TYR A 71 16.37 0.66 -1.91
N ILE A 72 16.10 0.77 -0.61
CA ILE A 72 16.07 2.07 0.08
C ILE A 72 17.43 2.76 0.02
N TYR A 73 18.52 2.01 0.17
CA TYR A 73 19.87 2.54 0.02
C TYR A 73 20.12 3.06 -1.40
N GLY A 74 19.78 2.29 -2.42
CA GLY A 74 19.91 2.67 -3.83
C GLY A 74 19.13 3.95 -4.17
N MET A 75 17.88 4.04 -3.72
CA MET A 75 17.05 5.24 -3.87
C MET A 75 17.63 6.45 -3.12
N THR A 76 18.17 6.23 -1.92
CA THR A 76 18.80 7.30 -1.14
C THR A 76 20.07 7.82 -1.82
N LYS A 77 20.90 6.91 -2.34
CA LYS A 77 22.09 7.26 -3.12
C LYS A 77 21.71 8.02 -4.39
N GLN A 78 20.74 7.54 -5.16
CA GLN A 78 20.25 8.22 -6.35
C GLN A 78 19.75 9.64 -6.05
N ALA A 79 19.02 9.84 -4.96
CA ALA A 79 18.57 11.17 -4.55
C ALA A 79 19.77 12.07 -4.25
N ARG A 80 20.73 11.57 -3.47
CA ARG A 80 21.93 12.30 -3.05
C ARG A 80 22.81 12.70 -4.24
N ASP A 81 22.98 11.81 -5.21
CA ASP A 81 23.74 12.07 -6.44
C ASP A 81 23.11 13.19 -7.28
N ARG A 82 21.81 13.42 -7.12
CA ARG A 82 21.06 14.55 -7.72
C ARG A 82 20.98 15.78 -6.81
N GLY A 83 21.59 15.76 -5.63
CA GLY A 83 21.55 16.85 -4.65
C GLY A 83 20.24 16.95 -3.85
N PHE A 84 19.41 15.89 -3.84
CA PHE A 84 18.12 15.86 -3.15
C PHE A 84 18.09 14.81 -2.03
N ASP A 85 17.16 14.98 -1.08
CA ASP A 85 16.80 13.92 -0.15
C ASP A 85 15.85 12.90 -0.81
N LYS A 86 15.85 11.65 -0.32
CA LYS A 86 14.98 10.59 -0.84
C LYS A 86 13.49 10.95 -0.78
N ILE A 87 13.08 11.87 0.10
CA ILE A 87 11.70 12.36 0.17
C ILE A 87 11.20 12.91 -1.18
N TYR A 88 12.09 13.47 -2.01
CA TYR A 88 11.77 14.00 -3.33
C TYR A 88 11.54 12.92 -4.38
N LEU A 89 11.96 11.68 -4.12
CA LEU A 89 11.72 10.53 -5.00
C LEU A 89 10.41 9.80 -4.64
N LYS A 90 9.81 10.09 -3.49
CA LYS A 90 8.56 9.47 -3.05
C LYS A 90 7.43 9.85 -4.00
N SER A 91 6.56 8.90 -4.28
CA SER A 91 5.37 9.08 -5.09
C SER A 91 4.12 8.61 -4.35
N LYS A 92 2.96 9.09 -4.79
CA LYS A 92 1.64 8.67 -4.32
C LYS A 92 0.80 8.20 -5.51
N LEU A 93 0.01 7.17 -5.29
CA LEU A 93 -0.97 6.66 -6.26
C LEU A 93 -2.28 7.43 -6.18
N TYR A 94 -2.92 7.56 -7.34
CA TYR A 94 -4.21 8.17 -7.58
C TYR A 94 -4.99 7.31 -8.58
N TYR A 95 -6.32 7.32 -8.48
CA TYR A 95 -7.21 6.56 -9.37
C TYR A 95 -6.83 5.09 -9.48
N VAL A 96 -6.55 4.45 -8.34
CA VAL A 96 -6.12 3.05 -8.29
C VAL A 96 -7.28 2.13 -8.70
N MET A 97 -7.09 1.43 -9.80
CA MET A 97 -7.94 0.32 -10.24
C MET A 97 -7.16 -0.97 -10.07
N THR A 98 -7.85 -2.01 -9.58
CA THR A 98 -7.24 -3.33 -9.41
C THR A 98 -8.10 -4.39 -10.06
N HIS A 99 -7.45 -5.36 -10.70
CA HIS A 99 -8.07 -6.58 -11.18
C HIS A 99 -7.36 -7.77 -10.54
N THR A 100 -8.10 -8.62 -9.83
CA THR A 100 -7.56 -9.82 -9.17
C THR A 100 -7.97 -11.05 -9.95
N THR A 101 -6.99 -11.85 -10.36
CA THR A 101 -7.20 -13.17 -10.96
C THR A 101 -6.72 -14.21 -9.96
N TYR A 102 -7.64 -15.00 -9.42
CA TYR A 102 -7.30 -16.13 -8.55
C TYR A 102 -6.83 -17.28 -9.41
N LEU A 103 -5.61 -17.77 -9.14
CA LEU A 103 -5.04 -18.96 -9.77
C LEU A 103 -5.34 -20.22 -8.95
N GLY A 104 -5.62 -20.04 -7.66
CA GLY A 104 -6.09 -21.06 -6.73
C GLY A 104 -6.51 -20.45 -5.38
N ASP A 105 -6.66 -21.27 -4.35
CA ASP A 105 -7.08 -20.83 -3.01
C ASP A 105 -5.99 -20.04 -2.25
N SER A 106 -4.74 -20.25 -2.64
CA SER A 106 -3.54 -19.66 -2.02
C SER A 106 -2.74 -18.77 -2.97
N GLU A 107 -3.16 -18.61 -4.23
CA GLU A 107 -2.39 -17.90 -5.25
C GLU A 107 -3.30 -16.99 -6.08
N ALA A 108 -2.85 -15.76 -6.29
CA ALA A 108 -3.54 -14.79 -7.12
C ALA A 108 -2.55 -13.84 -7.77
N THR A 109 -2.93 -13.29 -8.92
CA THR A 109 -2.26 -12.15 -9.53
C THR A 109 -3.15 -10.92 -9.40
N VAL A 110 -2.53 -9.77 -9.13
CA VAL A 110 -3.21 -8.49 -9.04
C VAL A 110 -2.60 -7.55 -10.07
N SER A 111 -3.38 -7.20 -11.09
CA SER A 111 -3.06 -6.10 -11.98
C SER A 111 -3.52 -4.79 -11.33
N ILE A 112 -2.61 -3.83 -11.24
CA ILE A 112 -2.84 -2.48 -10.73
C ILE A 112 -2.68 -1.52 -11.91
N SER A 113 -3.71 -0.73 -12.19
CA SER A 113 -3.67 0.39 -13.12
C SER A 113 -4.00 1.66 -12.35
N ALA A 114 -3.09 2.62 -12.35
CA ALA A 114 -3.19 3.83 -11.54
C ALA A 114 -2.47 5.01 -12.20
N LYS A 115 -2.58 6.17 -11.56
CA LYS A 115 -1.73 7.34 -11.84
C LYS A 115 -0.81 7.58 -10.65
N LYS A 116 0.49 7.72 -10.87
CA LYS A 116 1.43 8.15 -9.84
C LYS A 116 1.83 9.61 -10.01
N ARG A 117 2.09 10.28 -8.90
CA ARG A 117 2.62 11.64 -8.85
C ARG A 117 3.63 11.76 -7.71
N THR A 118 4.67 12.57 -7.87
CA THR A 118 5.62 12.88 -6.80
C THR A 118 4.89 13.39 -5.56
N ALA A 119 5.25 12.85 -4.40
CA ALA A 119 4.70 13.23 -3.10
C ALA A 119 5.30 14.56 -2.66
N ILE A 120 4.72 15.65 -3.13
CA ILE A 120 5.18 17.00 -2.79
C ILE A 120 4.59 17.41 -1.43
N ASN A 121 5.43 17.99 -0.57
CA ASN A 121 4.96 18.55 0.70
C ASN A 121 3.92 19.66 0.42
N PRO A 122 2.74 19.62 1.07
CA PRO A 122 1.63 20.53 0.81
C PRO A 122 1.99 22.01 0.97
N VAL A 123 3.00 22.35 1.80
CA VAL A 123 3.50 23.72 1.94
C VAL A 123 4.03 24.28 0.62
N PHE A 124 4.57 23.42 -0.25
CA PHE A 124 5.08 23.80 -1.57
C PHE A 124 4.06 23.63 -2.69
N ALA A 125 2.83 23.16 -2.39
CA ALA A 125 1.81 22.90 -3.40
C ALA A 125 1.49 24.15 -4.25
N LEU A 126 1.49 25.34 -3.64
CA LEU A 126 1.27 26.61 -4.32
C LEU A 126 2.34 26.89 -5.39
N ILE A 127 3.61 26.67 -5.03
CA ILE A 127 4.75 26.87 -5.93
C ILE A 127 4.71 25.82 -7.05
N THR A 128 4.34 24.57 -6.73
CA THR A 128 4.34 23.50 -7.73
C THR A 128 3.29 23.67 -8.83
N LYS A 129 2.17 24.34 -8.52
CA LYS A 129 1.17 24.71 -9.54
C LYS A 129 1.73 25.74 -10.53
N LEU A 130 2.61 26.62 -10.06
CA LEU A 130 3.26 27.64 -10.90
C LEU A 130 4.27 27.02 -11.89
N PHE A 131 4.96 25.96 -11.47
CA PHE A 131 6.02 25.30 -12.24
C PHE A 131 5.59 23.99 -12.92
N HIS A 132 4.30 23.64 -12.89
CA HIS A 132 3.78 22.35 -13.37
C HIS A 132 4.50 21.12 -12.76
N ILE A 133 5.08 21.27 -11.56
CA ILE A 133 5.77 20.19 -10.83
C ILE A 133 4.66 19.32 -10.20
N GLY A 134 4.03 18.49 -11.01
CA GLY A 134 2.81 17.83 -10.59
C GLY A 134 2.16 16.91 -11.59
N GLU A 135 2.86 16.61 -12.68
CA GLU A 135 2.34 15.71 -13.70
C GLU A 135 2.05 14.35 -13.09
N THR A 136 0.94 13.79 -13.54
CA THR A 136 0.53 12.42 -13.20
C THR A 136 1.02 11.51 -14.31
N HIS A 137 1.80 10.49 -13.96
CA HIS A 137 2.25 9.48 -14.90
C HIS A 137 1.43 8.20 -14.71
N PRO A 138 1.14 7.44 -15.79
CA PRO A 138 0.53 6.13 -15.65
C PRO A 138 1.42 5.20 -14.83
N PHE A 139 0.79 4.28 -14.12
CA PHE A 139 1.43 3.25 -13.33
C PHE A 139 0.63 1.96 -13.51
N ASP A 140 1.20 1.02 -14.25
CA ASP A 140 0.57 -0.24 -14.60
C ASP A 140 1.53 -1.36 -14.22
N GLU A 141 1.11 -2.21 -13.27
CA GLU A 141 1.96 -3.25 -12.69
C GLU A 141 1.14 -4.51 -12.42
N ILE A 142 1.79 -5.66 -12.50
CA ILE A 142 1.20 -6.96 -12.14
C ILE A 142 1.99 -7.52 -10.97
N ILE A 143 1.27 -7.86 -9.90
CA ILE A 143 1.86 -8.32 -8.65
C ILE A 143 1.39 -9.75 -8.40
N GLU A 144 2.36 -10.65 -8.23
CA GLU A 144 2.13 -12.02 -7.80
C GLU A 144 1.96 -12.06 -6.27
N ILE A 145 0.88 -12.69 -5.82
CA ILE A 145 0.51 -12.74 -4.41
C ILE A 145 0.20 -14.17 -4.00
N VAL A 146 0.87 -14.63 -2.96
CA VAL A 146 0.73 -15.96 -2.38
C VAL A 146 0.27 -15.84 -0.93
N LYS A 147 -0.52 -16.81 -0.48
CA LYS A 147 -1.03 -16.88 0.89
C LYS A 147 -0.07 -17.70 1.75
N GLU A 148 0.70 -17.02 2.60
CA GLU A 148 1.57 -17.61 3.61
C GLU A 148 1.00 -17.36 5.01
N ASP A 149 0.92 -18.39 5.86
CA ASP A 149 0.39 -18.30 7.23
C ASP A 149 -1.00 -17.64 7.31
N GLY A 150 -1.86 -17.93 6.33
CA GLY A 150 -3.20 -17.36 6.24
C GLY A 150 -3.24 -15.88 5.80
N ARG A 151 -2.11 -15.26 5.47
CA ARG A 151 -2.01 -13.87 5.00
C ARG A 151 -1.50 -13.82 3.56
N TRP A 152 -2.13 -12.98 2.75
CA TRP A 152 -1.63 -12.69 1.41
C TRP A 152 -0.38 -11.84 1.48
N LYS A 153 0.65 -12.25 0.75
CA LYS A 153 1.97 -11.61 0.65
C LYS A 153 2.41 -11.57 -0.81
N VAL A 154 3.23 -10.57 -1.14
CA VAL A 154 3.81 -10.35 -2.44
C VAL A 154 5.07 -11.20 -2.58
N CYS A 155 5.09 -12.06 -3.61
CA CYS A 155 6.15 -13.03 -3.86
C CYS A 155 6.91 -12.69 -5.15
N GLY A 156 8.00 -13.42 -5.39
CA GLY A 156 8.81 -13.30 -6.61
C GLY A 156 9.68 -12.06 -6.62
N SER A 157 9.73 -11.36 -7.76
CA SER A 157 10.55 -10.16 -7.97
C SER A 157 9.69 -8.91 -8.21
N PRO A 158 8.97 -8.42 -7.18
CA PRO A 158 8.02 -7.34 -7.38
C PRO A 158 8.71 -5.99 -7.62
N LEU A 159 8.17 -5.20 -8.56
CA LEU A 159 8.45 -3.78 -8.74
C LEU A 159 9.95 -3.42 -8.69
N SER A 160 10.80 -4.12 -9.43
CA SER A 160 12.24 -3.80 -9.51
C SER A 160 13.03 -3.94 -8.18
N LEU A 161 12.49 -4.56 -7.13
CA LEU A 161 13.27 -4.86 -5.91
C LEU A 161 14.53 -5.71 -6.24
N HIS A 162 14.49 -6.47 -7.34
CA HIS A 162 15.62 -7.30 -7.81
C HIS A 162 16.49 -6.64 -8.89
N GLN A 163 16.08 -5.52 -9.50
CA GLN A 163 16.85 -4.87 -10.57
C GLN A 163 17.97 -3.94 -10.05
N ASN A 164 18.11 -3.80 -8.73
CA ASN A 164 19.17 -3.02 -8.08
C ASN A 164 20.17 -3.91 -7.30
N VAL A 165 20.18 -5.21 -7.61
CA VAL A 165 21.25 -6.14 -7.22
C VAL A 165 22.39 -6.03 -8.20
#